data_AF-A0A7S1MUN6-F1
#
_entry.id   AF-A0A7S1MUN6-F1
#
_cell.length_a   1.000
_cell.length_b   1.000
_cell.length_c   1.000
_cell.angle_alpha   90.00
_cell.angle_beta   90.00
_cell.angle_gamma   90.00
#
_symmetry.space_group_name_H-M   'P 1'
#
loop_
_entity.id
_entity.type
_entity.pdbx_description
1 polymer ?
#
loop_
_entity_poly.entity_id
_entity_poly.type
_entity_poly.pdbx_seq_one_letter_code
_entity_poly.pdbx_strand_id
1 'polypeptide(L)'
;LDESCKAFIEDMALANTTYGSKVVPRICKDKGWHRAALLLSRLKRLTTPELWSRQAERYEYVQMFTEAMRGRGIDAIICPSQVMLAPSPSVVSYTGTTMCYTQLYNLLDFPAGCVPAGRCSASDVEEMEGWPRSELQRQFGEGFEGMVEEGRILGEQKDGVEEAVRDCIKGSEGMPCAVQVAAGPLDDELCLRVMRELEEAFTAA
;
A
#
# COMPACT_ATOMS: atom_id res chain seq x y z
N LEU A 1 9.87 -14.32 -13.59
CA LEU A 1 10.23 -14.08 -12.17
C LEU A 1 11.73 -13.96 -12.11
N ASP A 2 12.20 -12.74 -11.95
CA ASP A 2 13.61 -12.48 -11.66
C ASP A 2 14.07 -13.31 -10.44
N GLU A 3 15.36 -13.67 -10.36
CA GLU A 3 15.88 -14.48 -9.27
C GLU A 3 15.70 -13.80 -7.90
N SER A 4 15.76 -12.46 -7.87
CA SER A 4 15.49 -11.66 -6.67
C SER A 4 14.09 -11.91 -6.09
N CYS A 5 13.10 -12.08 -6.98
CA CYS A 5 11.70 -12.24 -6.64
C CYS A 5 11.40 -13.65 -6.10
N LYS A 6 12.07 -14.68 -6.63
CA LYS A 6 11.97 -16.05 -6.10
C LYS A 6 12.56 -16.15 -4.70
N ALA A 7 13.73 -15.53 -4.49
CA ALA A 7 14.36 -15.45 -3.18
C ALA A 7 13.46 -14.76 -2.15
N PHE A 8 12.76 -13.69 -2.52
CA PHE A 8 11.83 -13.01 -1.62
C PHE A 8 10.63 -13.88 -1.21
N ILE A 9 10.06 -14.67 -2.12
CA ILE A 9 8.93 -15.58 -1.80
C ILE A 9 9.38 -16.70 -0.86
N GLU A 10 10.56 -17.28 -1.11
CA GLU A 10 11.14 -18.29 -0.22
C GLU A 10 11.42 -17.69 1.17
N ASP A 11 11.96 -16.48 1.22
CA ASP A 11 12.18 -15.71 2.45
C ASP A 11 10.85 -15.44 3.19
N MET A 12 9.76 -15.10 2.49
CA MET A 12 8.44 -14.91 3.12
C MET A 12 7.87 -16.21 3.71
N ALA A 13 7.99 -17.33 2.99
CA ALA A 13 7.55 -18.63 3.48
C ALA A 13 8.35 -19.06 4.72
N LEU A 14 9.66 -18.80 4.72
CA LEU A 14 10.54 -19.03 5.86
C LEU A 14 10.21 -18.08 7.02
N ALA A 15 9.88 -16.81 6.76
CA ALA A 15 9.53 -15.82 7.78
C ALA A 15 8.33 -16.25 8.65
N ASN A 16 7.41 -17.04 8.12
CA ASN A 16 6.27 -17.57 8.87
C ASN A 16 6.62 -18.73 9.83
N THR A 17 7.90 -19.12 9.90
CA THR A 17 8.40 -20.11 10.86
C THR A 17 8.94 -19.46 12.13
N THR A 18 9.03 -20.23 13.22
CA THR A 18 9.58 -19.75 14.51
C THR A 18 11.01 -19.22 14.39
N TYR A 19 11.80 -19.72 13.45
CA TYR A 19 13.19 -19.30 13.22
C TYR A 19 13.29 -18.20 12.17
N GLY A 20 12.59 -18.35 11.04
CA GLY A 20 12.65 -17.36 9.96
C GLY A 20 12.05 -16.01 10.36
N SER A 21 11.04 -15.96 11.25
CA SER A 21 10.52 -14.69 11.80
C SER A 21 11.58 -13.85 12.53
N LYS A 22 12.69 -14.45 12.96
CA LYS A 22 13.82 -13.74 13.60
C LYS A 22 14.94 -13.41 12.62
N VAL A 23 15.18 -14.27 11.64
CA VAL A 23 16.34 -14.18 10.73
C VAL A 23 16.01 -13.38 9.47
N VAL A 24 14.87 -13.65 8.85
CA VAL A 24 14.49 -13.01 7.57
C VAL A 24 14.36 -11.50 7.70
N PRO A 25 13.70 -10.93 8.73
CA PRO A 25 13.65 -9.47 8.88
C PRO A 25 15.03 -8.83 9.04
N ARG A 26 15.98 -9.55 9.66
CA ARG A 26 17.35 -9.08 9.82
C ARG A 26 18.08 -9.05 8.48
N ILE A 27 17.96 -10.11 7.68
CA ILE A 27 18.51 -10.17 6.31
C ILE A 27 17.94 -9.03 5.46
N CYS A 28 16.62 -8.83 5.49
CA CYS A 28 15.99 -7.72 4.77
C CYS A 28 16.55 -6.36 5.22
N LYS A 29 16.75 -6.16 6.53
CA LYS A 29 17.34 -4.92 7.05
C LYS A 29 18.78 -4.71 6.57
N ASP A 30 19.61 -5.77 6.58
CA ASP A 30 21.00 -5.71 6.14
C ASP A 30 21.11 -5.48 4.61
N LYS A 31 20.10 -5.87 3.84
CA LYS A 31 19.95 -5.55 2.40
C LYS A 31 19.39 -4.14 2.13
N GLY A 32 18.99 -3.39 3.15
CA GLY A 32 18.32 -2.08 3.00
C GLY A 32 16.82 -2.16 2.67
N TRP A 33 16.20 -3.34 2.71
CA TRP A 33 14.77 -3.54 2.47
C TRP A 33 13.95 -3.22 3.73
N HIS A 34 13.92 -1.95 4.12
CA HIS A 34 13.39 -1.50 5.40
C HIS A 34 11.90 -1.83 5.60
N ARG A 35 11.06 -1.62 4.59
CA ARG A 35 9.62 -1.93 4.67
C ARG A 35 9.35 -3.43 4.75
N ALA A 36 10.04 -4.24 3.93
CA ALA A 36 9.94 -5.68 4.03
C ALA A 36 10.38 -6.19 5.42
N ALA A 37 11.50 -5.69 5.94
CA ALA A 37 11.97 -6.03 7.28
C ALA A 37 10.93 -5.68 8.35
N LEU A 38 10.31 -4.49 8.26
CA LEU A 38 9.27 -4.07 9.18
C LEU A 38 8.07 -5.02 9.13
N LEU A 39 7.54 -5.30 7.95
CA LEU A 39 6.36 -6.16 7.78
C LEU A 39 6.64 -7.59 8.25
N LEU A 40 7.77 -8.18 7.83
CA LEU A 40 8.14 -9.54 8.18
C LEU A 40 8.42 -9.70 9.67
N SER A 41 8.93 -8.66 10.35
CA SER A 41 9.12 -8.68 11.81
C SER A 41 7.80 -8.77 12.59
N ARG A 42 6.67 -8.46 11.95
CA ARG A 42 5.32 -8.55 12.54
C ARG A 42 4.63 -9.88 12.23
N LEU A 43 5.14 -10.68 11.30
CA LEU A 43 4.66 -12.03 11.02
C LEU A 43 5.16 -12.98 12.12
N LYS A 44 4.49 -12.96 13.27
CA LYS A 44 4.74 -13.89 14.38
C LYS A 44 3.46 -14.54 14.87
N ARG A 45 3.59 -15.75 15.41
CA ARG A 45 2.50 -16.37 16.17
C ARG A 45 2.27 -15.56 17.43
N LEU A 46 1.01 -15.25 17.71
CA LEU A 46 0.58 -14.58 18.93
C LEU A 46 0.03 -15.60 19.92
N THR A 47 0.37 -15.41 21.19
CA THR A 47 -0.36 -16.06 22.28
C THR A 47 -1.74 -15.43 22.44
N THR A 48 -2.67 -16.11 23.14
CA THR A 48 -4.02 -15.57 23.40
C THR A 48 -3.98 -14.18 24.06
N PRO A 49 -3.18 -13.92 25.11
CA PRO A 49 -3.11 -12.58 25.69
C PRO A 49 -2.57 -11.54 24.72
N GLU A 50 -1.53 -11.86 23.94
CA GLU A 50 -1.00 -10.93 22.93
C GLU A 50 -2.03 -10.60 21.85
N LEU A 51 -2.82 -11.59 21.41
CA LEU A 51 -3.91 -11.39 20.46
C LEU A 51 -4.97 -10.44 21.03
N TRP A 52 -5.37 -10.64 22.29
CA TRP A 52 -6.34 -9.75 22.95
C TRP A 52 -5.79 -8.32 23.05
N SER A 53 -4.50 -8.14 23.35
CA SER A 53 -3.86 -6.82 23.31
C SER A 53 -3.89 -6.18 21.91
N ARG A 54 -3.59 -6.95 20.85
CA ARG A 54 -3.67 -6.43 19.46
C ARG A 54 -5.07 -6.01 19.07
N GLN A 55 -6.09 -6.75 19.52
CA GLN A 55 -7.48 -6.40 19.28
C GLN A 55 -7.86 -5.11 19.99
N ALA A 56 -7.44 -4.91 21.25
CA ALA A 56 -7.64 -3.65 21.96
C ALA A 56 -6.97 -2.47 21.24
N GLU A 57 -5.71 -2.62 20.81
CA GLU A 57 -4.99 -1.59 20.04
C GLU A 57 -5.69 -1.26 18.72
N ARG A 58 -6.26 -2.28 18.04
CA ARG A 58 -7.08 -2.04 16.85
C ARG A 58 -8.30 -1.18 17.17
N TYR A 59 -9.03 -1.48 18.25
CA TYR A 59 -10.20 -0.67 18.63
C TYR A 59 -9.82 0.79 18.91
N GLU A 60 -8.73 1.02 19.64
CA GLU A 60 -8.21 2.37 19.89
C GLU A 60 -7.86 3.09 18.58
N TYR A 61 -7.21 2.38 17.63
CA TYR A 61 -6.86 2.93 16.33
C TYR A 61 -8.09 3.31 15.49
N VAL A 62 -9.12 2.46 15.47
CA VAL A 62 -10.40 2.74 14.78
C VAL A 62 -11.07 3.98 15.36
N GLN A 63 -11.12 4.10 16.69
CA GLN A 63 -11.70 5.26 17.37
C GLN A 63 -10.93 6.53 17.03
N MET A 64 -9.60 6.51 17.17
CA MET A 64 -8.73 7.63 16.83
C MET A 64 -8.94 8.09 15.39
N PHE A 65 -9.00 7.16 14.44
CA PHE A 65 -9.19 7.48 13.02
C PHE A 65 -10.57 8.09 12.75
N THR A 66 -11.62 7.48 13.30
CA THR A 66 -13.02 7.95 13.14
C THR A 66 -13.21 9.34 13.75
N GLU A 67 -12.64 9.58 14.92
CA GLU A 67 -12.65 10.90 15.58
C GLU A 67 -11.86 11.94 14.77
N ALA A 68 -10.71 11.54 14.21
CA ALA A 68 -9.91 12.42 13.36
C ALA A 68 -10.63 12.84 12.08
N MET A 69 -11.41 11.95 11.46
CA MET A 69 -12.27 12.28 10.31
C MET A 69 -13.40 13.23 10.73
N ARG A 70 -14.14 12.87 11.79
CA ARG A 70 -15.27 13.66 12.28
C ARG A 70 -14.86 15.06 12.72
N GLY A 71 -13.74 15.18 13.44
CA GLY A 71 -13.20 16.46 13.92
C GLY A 71 -12.73 17.38 12.79
N ARG A 72 -12.49 16.83 11.60
CA ARG A 72 -12.14 17.58 10.38
C ARG A 72 -13.32 17.79 9.43
N GLY A 73 -14.50 17.24 9.75
CA GLY A 73 -15.66 17.26 8.85
C GLY A 73 -15.41 16.50 7.54
N ILE A 74 -14.66 15.40 7.59
CA ILE A 74 -14.41 14.54 6.41
C ILE A 74 -15.50 13.47 6.36
N ASP A 75 -16.35 13.55 5.33
CA ASP A 75 -17.45 12.61 5.11
C ASP A 75 -16.98 11.31 4.43
N ALA A 76 -16.02 11.41 3.51
CA ALA A 76 -15.43 10.27 2.79
C ALA A 76 -13.97 10.56 2.43
N ILE A 77 -13.20 9.49 2.23
CA ILE A 77 -11.80 9.54 1.80
C ILE A 77 -11.70 9.00 0.38
N ILE A 78 -11.06 9.76 -0.50
CA ILE A 78 -10.67 9.31 -1.83
C ILE A 78 -9.16 9.04 -1.80
N CYS A 79 -8.75 7.87 -2.27
CA CYS A 79 -7.35 7.49 -2.34
C CYS A 79 -7.05 6.62 -3.58
N PRO A 80 -5.78 6.40 -3.93
CA PRO A 80 -5.41 5.43 -4.96
C PRO A 80 -5.94 4.03 -4.62
N SER A 81 -6.41 3.29 -5.60
CA SER A 81 -6.92 1.92 -5.37
C SER A 81 -5.81 0.88 -5.20
N GLN A 82 -4.68 1.07 -5.89
CA GLN A 82 -3.54 0.16 -5.90
C GLN A 82 -2.27 0.94 -6.28
N VAL A 83 -1.09 0.44 -5.88
CA VAL A 83 0.21 1.06 -6.21
C VAL A 83 0.61 0.91 -7.69
N MET A 84 -0.06 0.01 -8.42
CA MET A 84 0.27 -0.39 -9.77
C MET A 84 -0.99 -0.85 -10.51
N LEU A 85 -0.88 -0.94 -11.84
CA LEU A 85 -1.93 -1.47 -12.69
C LEU A 85 -1.96 -3.01 -12.62
N ALA A 86 -2.90 -3.64 -13.33
CA ALA A 86 -3.18 -5.06 -13.16
C ALA A 86 -1.89 -5.89 -13.28
N PRO A 87 -1.42 -6.50 -12.17
CA PRO A 87 -0.12 -7.14 -12.14
C PRO A 87 -0.09 -8.38 -13.02
N SER A 88 1.10 -8.68 -13.56
CA SER A 88 1.36 -9.99 -14.16
C SER A 88 1.03 -11.10 -13.15
N PRO A 89 0.38 -12.21 -13.54
CA PRO A 89 0.11 -13.33 -12.64
C PRO A 89 1.35 -13.83 -11.89
N SER A 90 2.53 -13.66 -12.50
CA SER A 90 3.80 -14.07 -11.91
C SER A 90 4.19 -13.29 -10.66
N VAL A 91 3.72 -12.04 -10.49
CA VAL A 91 4.12 -11.18 -9.37
C VAL A 91 3.11 -11.11 -8.22
N VAL A 92 1.86 -11.53 -8.46
CA VAL A 92 0.75 -11.42 -7.50
C VAL A 92 1.05 -12.06 -6.14
N SER A 93 1.83 -13.14 -6.11
CA SER A 93 2.10 -13.90 -4.88
C SER A 93 2.91 -13.14 -3.82
N TYR A 94 3.59 -12.05 -4.18
CA TYR A 94 4.39 -11.24 -3.26
C TYR A 94 4.00 -9.76 -3.21
N THR A 95 2.90 -9.38 -3.87
CA THR A 95 2.37 -8.01 -3.83
C THR A 95 1.48 -7.76 -2.61
N GLY A 96 1.50 -8.63 -1.59
CA GLY A 96 0.75 -8.41 -0.35
C GLY A 96 1.13 -7.11 0.37
N THR A 97 2.38 -6.66 0.21
CA THR A 97 2.89 -5.38 0.73
C THR A 97 2.40 -4.17 -0.06
N THR A 98 1.90 -4.37 -1.29
CA THR A 98 1.35 -3.29 -2.13
C THR A 98 -0.11 -2.97 -1.80
N MET A 99 -0.77 -3.84 -1.03
CA MET A 99 -2.17 -3.68 -0.66
C MET A 99 -2.38 -2.64 0.46
N CYS A 100 -1.43 -1.74 0.70
CA CYS A 100 -1.52 -0.78 1.82
C CYS A 100 -2.72 0.17 1.70
N TYR A 101 -3.14 0.53 0.49
CA TYR A 101 -4.34 1.35 0.26
C TYR A 101 -5.63 0.61 0.63
N THR A 102 -5.73 -0.70 0.32
CA THR A 102 -6.93 -1.49 0.58
C THR A 102 -6.96 -2.11 1.98
N GLN A 103 -5.81 -2.53 2.53
CA GLN A 103 -5.70 -3.15 3.85
C GLN A 103 -6.09 -2.19 4.98
N LEU A 104 -5.87 -0.89 4.79
CA LEU A 104 -6.25 0.12 5.79
C LEU A 104 -7.74 0.03 6.13
N TYR A 105 -8.62 -0.05 5.14
CA TYR A 105 -10.07 -0.08 5.38
C TYR A 105 -10.58 -1.43 5.86
N ASN A 106 -9.86 -2.52 5.57
CA ASN A 106 -10.11 -3.81 6.22
C ASN A 106 -9.75 -3.78 7.72
N LEU A 107 -8.64 -3.12 8.08
CA LEU A 107 -8.27 -2.93 9.49
C LEU A 107 -9.31 -2.06 10.20
N LEU A 108 -9.71 -0.95 9.57
CA LEU A 108 -10.67 -0.01 10.12
C LEU A 108 -12.11 -0.53 10.16
N ASP A 109 -12.43 -1.53 9.35
CA ASP A 109 -13.79 -2.03 9.11
C ASP A 109 -14.71 -0.93 8.56
N PHE A 110 -14.21 -0.21 7.57
CA PHE A 110 -14.91 0.86 6.87
C PHE A 110 -15.43 0.34 5.52
N PRO A 111 -16.63 0.78 5.08
CA PRO A 111 -17.07 0.51 3.72
C PRO A 111 -16.10 1.18 2.74
N ALA A 112 -15.59 0.41 1.80
CA ALA A 112 -14.70 0.89 0.76
C ALA A 112 -15.00 0.23 -0.59
N GLY A 113 -14.99 1.02 -1.65
CA GLY A 113 -15.25 0.58 -3.02
C GLY A 113 -14.35 1.30 -4.01
N CYS A 114 -14.23 0.74 -5.22
CA CYS A 114 -13.42 1.32 -6.29
C CYS A 114 -14.29 1.70 -7.48
N VAL A 115 -13.96 2.82 -8.13
CA VAL A 115 -14.59 3.26 -9.38
C VAL A 115 -13.53 3.51 -10.45
N PRO A 116 -13.82 3.22 -11.73
CA PRO A 116 -12.93 3.58 -12.82
C PRO A 116 -12.65 5.08 -12.85
N ALA A 117 -11.40 5.45 -13.09
CA ALA A 117 -10.90 6.83 -13.07
C ALA A 117 -10.02 7.15 -14.28
N GLY A 118 -10.34 6.56 -15.43
CA GLY A 118 -9.62 6.74 -16.69
C GLY A 118 -8.72 5.56 -17.06
N ARG A 119 -7.76 5.84 -17.94
CA ARG A 119 -6.80 4.86 -18.47
C ARG A 119 -5.39 5.41 -18.38
N CYS A 120 -4.44 4.52 -18.17
CA CYS A 120 -3.01 4.84 -18.19
C CYS A 120 -2.61 5.37 -19.58
N SER A 121 -1.97 6.52 -19.62
CA SER A 121 -1.44 7.15 -20.83
C SER A 121 0.03 6.76 -21.06
N ALA A 122 0.56 7.04 -22.24
CA ALA A 122 2.00 6.89 -22.51
C ALA A 122 2.86 7.75 -21.55
N SER A 123 2.41 8.96 -21.23
CA SER A 123 3.09 9.85 -20.27
C SER A 123 3.21 9.21 -18.89
N ASP A 124 2.14 8.58 -18.41
CA ASP A 124 2.14 7.90 -17.11
C ASP A 124 3.18 6.76 -17.06
N VAL A 125 3.39 6.06 -18.19
CA VAL A 125 4.40 5.00 -18.31
C VAL A 125 5.81 5.60 -18.35
N GLU A 126 6.02 6.69 -19.10
CA GLU A 126 7.31 7.37 -19.21
C GLU A 126 7.76 7.97 -17.86
N GLU A 127 6.83 8.58 -17.11
CA GLU A 127 7.11 9.20 -15.80
C GLU A 127 7.59 8.19 -14.73
N MET A 128 7.26 6.91 -14.89
CA MET A 128 7.72 5.84 -13.99
C MET A 128 9.22 5.56 -14.05
N GLU A 129 9.93 6.03 -15.08
CA GLU A 129 11.40 5.93 -15.14
C GLU A 129 12.05 6.68 -13.96
N GLY A 130 11.51 7.83 -13.58
CA GLY A 130 12.00 8.65 -12.47
C GLY A 130 11.49 8.24 -11.10
N TRP A 131 10.40 7.48 -11.03
CA TRP A 131 9.79 7.01 -9.77
C TRP A 131 10.77 6.13 -8.97
N PRO A 132 10.64 5.93 -7.65
CA PRO A 132 9.93 6.78 -6.71
C PRO A 132 10.73 8.05 -6.39
N ARG A 133 11.97 8.20 -6.87
CA ARG A 133 12.81 9.37 -6.56
C ARG A 133 12.18 10.67 -7.03
N SER A 134 11.65 10.71 -8.25
CA SER A 134 10.91 11.88 -8.77
C SER A 134 9.75 12.26 -7.87
N GLU A 135 9.00 11.27 -7.39
CA GLU A 135 7.84 11.46 -6.53
C GLU A 135 8.24 11.87 -5.10
N LEU A 136 9.31 11.31 -4.55
CA LEU A 136 9.87 11.72 -3.26
C LEU A 136 10.35 13.17 -3.31
N GLN A 137 11.07 13.54 -4.36
CA GLN A 137 11.50 14.91 -4.61
C GLN A 137 10.30 15.86 -4.77
N ARG A 138 9.24 15.43 -5.46
CA ARG A 138 8.02 16.21 -5.64
C ARG A 138 7.26 16.43 -4.33
N GLN A 139 7.15 15.39 -3.49
CA GLN A 139 6.38 15.44 -2.24
C GLN A 139 7.13 16.14 -1.10
N PHE A 140 8.45 15.92 -0.99
CA PHE A 140 9.24 16.32 0.17
C PHE A 140 10.28 17.42 -0.14
N GLY A 141 10.47 17.77 -1.42
CA GLY A 141 11.39 18.81 -1.85
C GLY A 141 12.85 18.36 -1.93
N GLU A 142 13.74 19.30 -2.20
CA GLU A 142 15.19 19.06 -2.21
C GLU A 142 15.68 18.70 -0.80
N GLY A 143 16.52 17.65 -0.71
CA GLY A 143 17.06 17.18 0.56
C GLY A 143 16.16 16.18 1.31
N PHE A 144 15.19 15.56 0.62
CA PHE A 144 14.40 14.47 1.19
C PHE A 144 15.28 13.33 1.71
N GLU A 145 16.48 13.15 1.17
CA GLU A 145 17.47 12.19 1.65
C GLU A 145 17.84 12.41 3.12
N GLY A 146 17.96 13.66 3.57
CA GLY A 146 18.18 13.97 4.99
C GLY A 146 17.00 13.52 5.86
N MET A 147 15.77 13.64 5.36
CA MET A 147 14.57 13.14 6.05
C MET A 147 14.52 11.61 6.10
N VAL A 148 15.10 10.93 5.10
CA VAL A 148 15.28 9.47 5.09
C VAL A 148 16.31 9.06 6.15
N GLU A 149 17.45 9.77 6.22
CA GLU A 149 18.49 9.53 7.21
C GLU A 149 18.00 9.76 8.66
N GLU A 150 17.16 10.79 8.86
CA GLU A 150 16.48 11.06 10.13
C GLU A 150 15.36 10.05 10.46
N GLY A 151 15.00 9.15 9.52
CA GLY A 151 13.94 8.16 9.69
C GLY A 151 12.52 8.75 9.70
N ARG A 152 12.34 9.97 9.18
CA ARG A 152 11.04 10.65 9.12
C ARG A 152 10.18 10.15 7.96
N ILE A 153 10.82 9.73 6.87
CA ILE A 153 10.20 9.08 5.72
C ILE A 153 10.97 7.83 5.35
N LEU A 154 10.32 6.87 4.69
CA LEU A 154 10.94 5.58 4.35
C LEU A 154 11.87 5.63 3.12
N GLY A 155 11.78 6.68 2.29
CA GLY A 155 12.61 6.85 1.10
C GLY A 155 12.39 5.80 0.00
N GLU A 156 13.37 5.66 -0.89
CA GLU A 156 13.46 4.58 -1.88
C GLU A 156 13.60 3.22 -1.15
N GLN A 157 12.86 2.19 -1.59
CA GLN A 157 12.90 0.89 -0.92
C GLN A 157 13.95 -0.05 -1.51
N LYS A 158 14.20 0.07 -2.82
CA LYS A 158 15.20 -0.73 -3.54
C LYS A 158 15.01 -2.24 -3.30
N ASP A 159 13.75 -2.66 -3.17
CA ASP A 159 13.34 -4.04 -2.93
C ASP A 159 12.61 -4.61 -4.17
N GLY A 160 12.40 -5.93 -4.16
CA GLY A 160 11.73 -6.61 -5.28
C GLY A 160 10.27 -6.19 -5.48
N VAL A 161 9.66 -5.51 -4.50
CA VAL A 161 8.30 -4.95 -4.64
C VAL A 161 8.36 -3.69 -5.49
N GLU A 162 9.31 -2.79 -5.23
CA GLU A 162 9.55 -1.61 -6.07
C GLU A 162 9.86 -2.00 -7.52
N GLU A 163 10.71 -3.01 -7.73
CA GLU A 163 11.02 -3.54 -9.05
C GLU A 163 9.78 -4.11 -9.75
N ALA A 164 8.98 -4.93 -9.04
CA ALA A 164 7.75 -5.49 -9.59
C ALA A 164 6.72 -4.41 -9.96
N VAL A 165 6.64 -3.32 -9.18
CA VAL A 165 5.78 -2.17 -9.51
C VAL A 165 6.22 -1.53 -10.81
N ARG A 166 7.52 -1.26 -11.00
CA ARG A 166 8.05 -0.71 -12.26
C ARG A 166 7.74 -1.62 -13.44
N ASP A 167 7.97 -2.91 -13.28
CA ASP A 167 7.75 -3.89 -14.34
C ASP A 167 6.26 -4.03 -14.71
N CYS A 168 5.35 -3.90 -13.76
CA CYS A 168 3.91 -3.96 -14.04
C CYS A 168 3.36 -2.72 -14.75
N ILE A 169 4.05 -1.58 -14.67
CA ILE A 169 3.66 -0.37 -15.43
C ILE A 169 4.23 -0.38 -16.86
N LYS A 170 5.30 -1.15 -17.12
CA LYS A 170 5.81 -1.28 -18.50
C LYS A 170 4.76 -1.93 -19.40
N GLY A 171 4.37 -1.21 -20.45
CA GLY A 171 3.37 -1.68 -21.41
C GLY A 171 1.92 -1.65 -20.88
N SER A 172 1.66 -0.90 -19.82
CA SER A 172 0.31 -0.75 -19.26
C SER A 172 -0.51 0.38 -19.90
N GLU A 173 -0.01 1.00 -20.97
CA GLU A 173 -0.74 2.03 -21.70
C GLU A 173 -2.12 1.53 -22.12
N GLY A 174 -3.14 2.35 -21.90
CA GLY A 174 -4.54 2.04 -22.16
C GLY A 174 -5.20 1.15 -21.09
N MET A 175 -4.48 0.61 -20.11
CA MET A 175 -5.08 -0.18 -19.03
C MET A 175 -5.95 0.69 -18.12
N PRO A 176 -7.05 0.15 -17.56
CA PRO A 176 -7.95 0.91 -16.69
C PRO A 176 -7.26 1.30 -15.37
N CYS A 177 -7.42 2.56 -14.99
CA CYS A 177 -7.07 3.10 -13.68
C CYS A 177 -8.34 3.21 -12.82
N ALA A 178 -8.20 3.10 -11.51
CA ALA A 178 -9.31 3.25 -10.58
C ALA A 178 -8.90 4.04 -9.34
N VAL A 179 -9.85 4.76 -8.76
CA VAL A 179 -9.72 5.36 -7.43
C VAL A 179 -10.58 4.58 -6.44
N GLN A 180 -10.16 4.60 -5.17
CA GLN A 180 -10.89 4.01 -4.07
C GLN A 180 -11.56 5.10 -3.24
N VAL A 181 -12.79 4.82 -2.84
CA VAL A 181 -13.59 5.62 -1.92
C VAL A 181 -13.79 4.80 -0.66
N ALA A 182 -13.64 5.42 0.50
CA ALA A 182 -14.06 4.85 1.78
C ALA A 182 -14.86 5.87 2.59
N ALA A 183 -15.90 5.40 3.27
CA ALA A 183 -16.71 6.22 4.19
C ALA A 183 -16.56 5.73 5.63
N GLY A 184 -17.20 6.44 6.57
CA GLY A 184 -17.24 6.06 7.97
C GLY A 184 -17.93 4.71 8.22
N PRO A 185 -17.81 4.15 9.44
CA PRO A 185 -18.41 2.87 9.75
C PRO A 185 -19.93 2.91 9.60
N LEU A 186 -20.50 1.92 8.90
CA LEU A 186 -21.94 1.80 8.58
C LEU A 186 -22.49 2.89 7.62
N ASP A 187 -21.63 3.69 6.99
CA ASP A 187 -22.02 4.72 6.02
C ASP A 187 -21.90 4.21 4.56
N ASP A 188 -22.32 2.98 4.30
CA ASP A 188 -22.24 2.32 2.99
C ASP A 188 -22.95 3.12 1.89
N GLU A 189 -24.13 3.68 2.17
CA GLU A 189 -24.89 4.49 1.22
C GLU A 189 -24.17 5.79 0.85
N LEU A 190 -23.45 6.40 1.80
CA LEU A 190 -22.61 7.56 1.54
C LEU A 190 -21.41 7.16 0.67
N CYS A 191 -20.76 6.03 0.97
CA CYS A 191 -19.68 5.49 0.14
C CYS A 191 -20.16 5.29 -1.31
N LEU A 192 -21.31 4.63 -1.50
CA LEU A 192 -21.90 4.39 -2.82
C LEU A 192 -22.31 5.68 -3.52
N ARG A 193 -22.82 6.67 -2.79
CA ARG A 193 -23.16 7.99 -3.34
C ARG A 193 -21.92 8.68 -3.89
N VAL A 194 -20.83 8.74 -3.11
CA VAL A 194 -19.57 9.38 -3.53
C VAL A 194 -18.98 8.63 -4.72
N MET A 195 -19.02 7.29 -4.72
CA MET A 195 -18.62 6.47 -5.86
C MET A 195 -19.40 6.85 -7.13
N ARG A 196 -20.73 6.98 -7.04
CA ARG A 196 -21.55 7.40 -8.19
C ARG A 196 -21.18 8.78 -8.70
N GLU A 197 -21.01 9.75 -7.79
CA GLU A 197 -20.63 11.13 -8.16
C GLU A 197 -19.26 11.15 -8.87
N LEU A 198 -18.30 10.32 -8.44
CA LEU A 198 -17.02 10.18 -9.12
C LEU A 198 -17.13 9.48 -10.48
N GLU A 199 -17.91 8.40 -10.58
CA GLU A 199 -18.13 7.70 -11.84
C GLU A 199 -18.75 8.62 -12.89
N GLU A 200 -19.73 9.43 -12.50
CA GLU A 200 -20.33 10.47 -13.36
C GLU A 200 -19.29 11.51 -13.77
N ALA A 201 -18.45 11.99 -12.83
CA ALA A 201 -17.41 12.97 -13.12
C ALA A 201 -16.33 12.44 -14.08
N PHE A 202 -15.93 11.18 -13.96
CA PHE A 202 -14.93 10.57 -14.85
C PHE A 202 -15.51 10.13 -16.20
N THR A 203 -16.81 9.86 -16.28
CA THR A 203 -17.47 9.49 -17.55
C THR A 203 -17.89 10.70 -18.37
N ALA A 204 -18.14 11.85 -17.72
CA ALA A 204 -18.49 13.11 -18.40
C ALA A 204 -17.28 13.87 -18.99
N ALA A 205 -16.05 13.42 -18.71
CA ALA A 205 -14.79 14.00 -19.17
C ALA A 205 -14.20 13.23 -20.35
#